data_AF-A0A199VR33-F1
#
_entry.id   AF-A0A199VR33-F1
#
_cell.length_a   1.000
_cell.length_b   1.000
_cell.length_c   1.000
_cell.angle_alpha   90.00
_cell.angle_beta   90.00
_cell.angle_gamma   90.00
#
_symmetry.space_group_name_H-M   'P 1'
#
loop_
_entity.id
_entity.type
_entity.pdbx_description
1 polymer ?
#
loop_
_entity_poly.entity_id
_entity_poly.type
_entity_poly.pdbx_seq_one_letter_code
_entity_poly.pdbx_strand_id
1 'polypeptide(L)'
;MSAPPPPPPPPTAPRLLRSAAHEAENPTELSLRDSFLLLRPRLNPPFPLTIPSPPQYSQLTRALAFAVLAEPHVAKTHLTHLHALVTDGYDLLTSTLLALSNESFSKLLDAPKAQFLWLCSKLIQVSAIKIESLVVSLLRQIKGGDFTEPNLWLCAELLRILSSNWDWLLDEPLVLTSALFVYLRLLSDHYRLMGSIKMDELKRMEIDFCIKALRQSFDLCFRIGRDLVRLLQDLVHIPEFRDLWKDLLFDPTKFKFMGFNDFSDLYRLKTPSHYLSLRITPEMETQLRFLLTHVKWGSQKRYQQWFAKKHLNWPSSETLIPDIVRFVCCSHHPSNEIIQSNVISRWAVIGWLLKCCKRSYFEANAKLALFYDWLFFDEKVDNVMNVEPAMLLMVNSITQYAEITHTLMEFLFLLVDNYDAERREVIVRGALSAFDVMVRRGVVSSLEPLTSSELISPLLREKLSSFLSSSSGGVSIPSQEEESAENKC
;
A
#
# COMPACT_ATOMS: atom_id res chain seq x y z
N MET A 1 9.09 35.58 -59.91
CA MET A 1 9.04 34.15 -59.52
C MET A 1 9.19 34.08 -58.02
N SER A 2 8.09 33.84 -57.31
CA SER A 2 8.09 33.74 -55.85
C SER A 2 8.73 32.42 -55.45
N ALA A 3 9.67 32.47 -54.50
CA ALA A 3 10.34 31.29 -53.97
C ALA A 3 9.30 30.29 -53.41
N PRO A 4 9.48 28.98 -53.61
CA PRO A 4 8.57 27.99 -53.06
C PRO A 4 8.58 28.07 -51.54
N PRO A 5 7.44 27.83 -50.86
CA PRO A 5 7.38 27.81 -49.42
C PRO A 5 8.32 26.72 -48.87
N PRO A 6 8.92 26.93 -47.68
CA PRO A 6 9.78 25.93 -47.07
C PRO A 6 9.00 24.63 -46.85
N PRO A 7 9.67 23.47 -46.96
CA PRO A 7 9.03 22.19 -46.70
C PRO A 7 8.47 22.18 -45.27
N PRO A 8 7.31 21.54 -45.03
CA PRO A 8 6.78 21.39 -43.69
C PRO A 8 7.83 20.70 -42.81
N PRO A 9 7.93 21.05 -41.51
CA PRO A 9 8.83 20.37 -40.59
C PRO A 9 8.52 18.86 -40.61
N PRO A 10 9.53 18.00 -40.45
CA PRO A 10 9.29 16.56 -40.36
C PRO A 10 8.24 16.29 -39.27
N PRO A 11 7.33 15.33 -39.46
CA PRO A 11 6.30 15.04 -38.48
C PRO A 11 6.98 14.78 -37.14
N THR A 12 6.69 15.63 -36.16
CA THR A 12 7.20 15.47 -34.80
C THR A 12 6.80 14.07 -34.32
N ALA A 13 7.77 13.31 -33.82
CA ALA A 13 7.50 11.97 -33.30
C ALA A 13 6.35 12.04 -32.28
N PRO A 14 5.47 11.03 -32.23
CA PRO A 14 4.46 10.96 -31.18
C PRO A 14 5.15 11.05 -29.81
N ARG A 15 4.49 11.65 -28.83
CA ARG A 15 4.98 11.65 -27.43
C ARG A 15 4.25 10.57 -26.66
N LEU A 16 4.91 9.97 -25.67
CA LEU A 16 4.27 9.05 -24.72
C LEU A 16 3.72 9.82 -23.52
N LEU A 17 4.41 10.86 -23.08
CA LEU A 17 4.06 11.63 -21.88
C LEU A 17 3.43 12.99 -22.21
N ARG A 18 2.51 13.41 -21.32
CA ARG A 18 2.08 14.79 -21.18
C ARG A 18 3.24 15.58 -20.58
N SER A 19 3.69 16.62 -21.28
CA SER A 19 4.77 17.51 -20.84
C SER A 19 4.30 18.95 -20.92
N ALA A 20 4.47 19.71 -19.83
CA ALA A 20 4.34 21.15 -19.90
C ALA A 20 5.58 21.79 -20.53
N ALA A 21 5.47 23.02 -21.05
CA ALA A 21 6.56 23.69 -21.76
C ALA A 21 7.83 23.95 -20.92
N HIS A 22 7.69 23.97 -19.59
CA HIS A 22 8.78 24.21 -18.63
C HIS A 22 9.32 22.93 -18.00
N GLU A 23 8.75 21.77 -18.30
CA GLU A 23 9.21 20.50 -17.74
C GLU A 23 10.40 19.97 -18.56
N ALA A 24 11.43 19.50 -17.87
CA ALA A 24 12.52 18.76 -18.51
C ALA A 24 11.99 17.45 -19.09
N GLU A 25 12.60 17.01 -20.20
CA GLU A 25 12.22 15.73 -20.82
C GLU A 25 12.54 14.55 -19.89
N ASN A 26 11.61 13.60 -19.79
CA ASN A 26 11.84 12.40 -19.00
C ASN A 26 12.94 11.56 -19.67
N PRO A 27 14.00 11.15 -18.95
CA PRO A 27 15.14 10.46 -19.54
C PRO A 27 14.77 9.09 -20.13
N THR A 28 13.83 8.39 -19.49
CA THR A 28 13.33 7.07 -19.95
C THR A 28 12.55 7.22 -21.26
N GLU A 29 11.60 8.15 -21.33
CA GLU A 29 10.87 8.46 -22.58
C GLU A 29 11.82 8.93 -23.68
N LEU A 30 12.78 9.81 -23.37
CA LEU A 30 13.74 10.32 -24.33
C LEU A 30 14.57 9.19 -24.94
N SER A 31 15.10 8.29 -24.10
CA SER A 31 15.90 7.15 -24.58
C SER A 31 15.10 6.21 -25.50
N LEU A 32 13.82 5.99 -25.17
CA LEU A 32 12.89 5.21 -25.99
C LEU A 32 12.62 5.89 -27.33
N ARG A 33 12.30 7.20 -27.30
CA ARG A 33 11.96 8.01 -28.47
C ARG A 33 13.13 8.14 -29.44
N ASP A 34 14.33 8.38 -28.93
CA ASP A 34 15.54 8.52 -29.75
C ASP A 34 15.90 7.20 -30.43
N SER A 35 15.76 6.08 -29.71
CA SER A 35 15.96 4.74 -30.29
C SER A 35 14.95 4.45 -31.40
N PHE A 36 13.68 4.82 -31.19
CA PHE A 36 12.63 4.70 -32.20
C PHE A 36 12.91 5.53 -33.44
N LEU A 37 13.26 6.81 -33.27
CA LEU A 37 13.56 7.71 -34.37
C LEU A 37 14.75 7.22 -35.20
N LEU A 38 15.80 6.74 -34.54
CA LEU A 38 16.99 6.22 -35.21
C LEU A 38 16.69 4.95 -36.01
N LEU A 39 15.86 4.05 -35.46
CA LEU A 39 15.61 2.73 -36.04
C LEU A 39 14.31 2.63 -36.84
N ARG A 40 13.52 3.71 -36.95
CA ARG A 40 12.22 3.73 -37.64
C ARG A 40 12.21 3.02 -39.01
N PRO A 41 13.21 3.20 -39.90
CA PRO A 41 13.23 2.50 -41.19
C PRO A 41 13.33 0.97 -41.07
N ARG A 42 13.92 0.47 -39.97
CA ARG A 42 14.14 -0.95 -39.67
C ARG A 42 13.01 -1.60 -38.87
N LEU A 43 12.00 -0.83 -38.45
CA LEU A 43 10.85 -1.33 -37.70
C LEU A 43 9.70 -1.80 -38.61
N ASN A 44 9.84 -1.67 -39.93
CA ASN A 44 8.88 -2.18 -40.90
C ASN A 44 9.41 -3.44 -41.60
N PRO A 45 8.54 -4.39 -41.98
CA PRO A 45 8.93 -5.52 -42.81
C PRO A 45 9.55 -5.08 -44.15
N PRO A 46 10.49 -5.85 -44.73
CA PRO A 46 11.03 -7.11 -44.21
C PRO A 46 12.04 -6.92 -43.07
N PHE A 47 11.93 -7.76 -42.03
CA PHE A 47 12.85 -7.71 -40.89
C PHE A 47 14.16 -8.44 -41.21
N PRO A 48 15.31 -7.88 -40.79
CA PRO A 48 16.60 -8.54 -41.00
C PRO A 48 16.71 -9.81 -40.15
N LEU A 49 17.16 -10.91 -40.76
CA LEU A 49 17.38 -12.20 -40.09
C LEU A 49 18.71 -12.26 -39.31
N THR A 50 19.50 -11.19 -39.35
CA THR A 50 20.78 -11.11 -38.64
C THR A 50 20.56 -11.00 -37.14
N ILE A 51 21.22 -11.87 -36.37
CA ILE A 51 21.22 -11.80 -34.90
C ILE A 51 21.88 -10.48 -34.48
N PRO A 52 21.17 -9.60 -33.74
CA PRO A 52 21.74 -8.33 -33.30
C PRO A 52 22.83 -8.56 -32.25
N SER A 53 23.87 -7.73 -32.29
CA SER A 53 24.82 -7.67 -31.16
C SER A 53 24.13 -7.13 -29.89
N PRO A 54 24.64 -7.38 -28.67
CA PRO A 54 24.03 -6.88 -27.44
C PRO A 54 23.66 -5.38 -27.42
N PRO A 55 24.50 -4.44 -27.92
CA PRO A 55 24.11 -3.04 -28.00
C PRO A 55 23.01 -2.78 -29.04
N GLN A 56 23.04 -3.49 -30.18
CA GLN A 56 22.00 -3.39 -31.21
C GLN A 56 20.67 -3.94 -30.70
N TYR A 57 20.69 -5.06 -29.99
CA TYR A 57 19.52 -5.65 -29.33
C TYR A 57 18.90 -4.65 -28.35
N SER A 58 19.73 -4.02 -27.51
CA SER A 58 19.27 -3.07 -26.51
C SER A 58 18.57 -1.86 -27.15
N GLN A 59 19.16 -1.32 -28.22
CA GLN A 59 18.59 -0.18 -28.94
C GLN A 59 17.31 -0.55 -29.70
N LEU A 60 17.29 -1.72 -30.32
CA LEU A 60 16.11 -2.21 -31.05
C LEU A 60 14.96 -2.52 -30.09
N THR A 61 15.23 -3.09 -28.91
CA THR A 61 14.23 -3.33 -27.87
C THR A 61 13.60 -2.02 -27.39
N ARG A 62 14.38 -0.97 -27.17
CA ARG A 62 13.85 0.37 -26.81
C ARG A 62 13.01 0.97 -27.93
N ALA A 63 13.46 0.85 -29.17
CA ALA A 63 12.71 1.32 -30.34
C ALA A 63 11.36 0.62 -30.49
N LEU A 64 11.34 -0.71 -30.33
CA LEU A 64 10.13 -1.53 -30.37
C LEU A 64 9.21 -1.24 -29.19
N ALA A 65 9.75 -1.06 -27.98
CA ALA A 65 8.97 -0.68 -26.80
C ALA A 65 8.23 0.64 -27.04
N PHE A 66 8.92 1.66 -27.55
CA PHE A 66 8.30 2.94 -27.91
C PHE A 66 7.24 2.76 -29.00
N ALA A 67 7.56 2.02 -30.06
CA ALA A 67 6.64 1.80 -31.18
C ALA A 67 5.35 1.09 -30.74
N VAL A 68 5.46 0.07 -29.88
CA VAL A 68 4.30 -0.62 -29.30
C VAL A 68 3.41 0.32 -28.49
N LEU A 69 4.01 1.24 -27.73
CA LEU A 69 3.28 2.21 -26.91
C LEU A 69 2.67 3.36 -27.74
N ALA A 70 3.34 3.78 -28.81
CA ALA A 70 2.96 4.93 -29.62
C ALA A 70 2.07 4.59 -30.83
N GLU A 71 2.14 3.37 -31.36
CA GLU A 71 1.50 2.97 -32.62
C GLU A 71 0.58 1.75 -32.43
N PRO A 72 -0.61 1.89 -31.81
CA PRO A 72 -1.51 0.77 -31.48
C PRO A 72 -1.88 -0.12 -32.68
N HIS A 73 -1.99 0.48 -33.87
CA HIS A 73 -2.40 -0.20 -35.11
C HIS A 73 -1.37 -1.23 -35.62
N VAL A 74 -0.09 -1.07 -35.28
CA VAL A 74 1.02 -1.97 -35.68
C VAL A 74 1.68 -2.68 -34.51
N ALA A 75 1.19 -2.45 -33.28
CA ALA A 75 1.78 -2.99 -32.05
C ALA A 75 1.95 -4.52 -32.06
N LYS A 76 1.02 -5.28 -32.65
CA LYS A 76 1.14 -6.74 -32.78
C LYS A 76 2.34 -7.16 -33.64
N THR A 77 2.59 -6.43 -34.73
CA THR A 77 3.73 -6.68 -35.62
C THR A 77 5.03 -6.36 -34.89
N HIS A 78 5.10 -5.23 -34.20
CA HIS A 78 6.27 -4.84 -33.39
C HIS A 78 6.56 -5.85 -32.28
N LEU A 79 5.53 -6.33 -31.60
CA LEU A 79 5.67 -7.36 -30.56
C LEU A 79 6.14 -8.69 -31.15
N THR A 80 5.64 -9.09 -32.31
CA THR A 80 6.10 -10.30 -33.02
C THR A 80 7.58 -10.19 -33.39
N HIS A 81 8.00 -9.01 -33.87
CA HIS A 81 9.40 -8.73 -34.15
C HIS A 81 10.25 -8.80 -32.89
N LEU A 82 9.77 -8.27 -31.76
CA LEU A 82 10.46 -8.41 -30.48
C LEU A 82 10.62 -9.89 -30.09
N HIS A 83 9.53 -10.68 -30.13
CA HIS A 83 9.57 -12.11 -29.78
C HIS A 83 10.62 -12.89 -30.58
N ALA A 84 10.80 -12.57 -31.86
CA ALA A 84 11.80 -13.22 -32.72
C ALA A 84 13.26 -12.89 -32.34
N LEU A 85 13.49 -11.82 -31.57
CA LEU A 85 14.82 -11.29 -31.25
C LEU A 85 15.22 -11.47 -29.78
N VAL A 86 14.26 -11.81 -28.91
CA VAL A 86 14.49 -11.85 -27.46
C VAL A 86 15.56 -12.86 -27.09
N THR A 87 16.54 -12.41 -26.33
CA THR A 87 17.66 -13.22 -25.83
C THR A 87 17.83 -13.13 -24.31
N ASP A 88 17.18 -12.15 -23.66
CA ASP A 88 17.33 -11.83 -22.24
C ASP A 88 16.06 -12.15 -21.42
N GLY A 89 15.16 -13.00 -21.94
CA GLY A 89 13.89 -13.29 -21.28
C GLY A 89 13.00 -12.05 -21.09
N TYR A 90 13.12 -11.06 -21.98
CA TYR A 90 12.42 -9.76 -21.95
C TYR A 90 12.85 -8.82 -20.82
N ASP A 91 13.94 -9.12 -20.09
CA ASP A 91 14.35 -8.35 -18.91
C ASP A 91 14.52 -6.85 -19.20
N LEU A 92 15.16 -6.48 -20.31
CA LEU A 92 15.34 -5.08 -20.68
C LEU A 92 13.99 -4.38 -20.93
N LEU A 93 13.06 -5.05 -21.63
CA LEU A 93 11.74 -4.47 -21.88
C LEU A 93 10.98 -4.28 -20.57
N THR A 94 10.87 -5.33 -19.75
CA THR A 94 10.14 -5.29 -18.49
C THR A 94 10.75 -4.26 -17.53
N SER A 95 12.08 -4.20 -17.43
CA SER A 95 12.78 -3.21 -16.61
C SER A 95 12.52 -1.77 -17.09
N THR A 96 12.44 -1.56 -18.41
CA THR A 96 12.12 -0.24 -18.98
C THR A 96 10.68 0.18 -18.70
N LEU A 97 9.72 -0.76 -18.83
CA LEU A 97 8.32 -0.51 -18.47
C LEU A 97 8.17 -0.24 -16.97
N LEU A 98 8.90 -0.98 -16.13
CA LEU A 98 8.89 -0.78 -14.68
C LEU A 98 9.41 0.62 -14.31
N ALA A 99 10.49 1.09 -14.93
CA ALA A 99 10.99 2.45 -14.76
C ALA A 99 9.94 3.48 -15.19
N LEU A 100 9.35 3.31 -16.38
CA LEU A 100 8.30 4.19 -16.89
C LEU A 100 7.05 4.23 -15.97
N SER A 101 6.67 3.09 -15.39
CA SER A 101 5.59 2.97 -14.43
C SER A 101 5.88 3.80 -13.16
N ASN A 102 7.04 3.58 -12.55
CA ASN A 102 7.41 4.24 -11.30
C ASN A 102 7.65 5.75 -11.47
N GLU A 103 8.23 6.18 -12.59
CA GLU A 103 8.63 7.57 -12.80
C GLU A 103 7.52 8.45 -13.39
N SER A 104 6.67 7.90 -14.27
CA SER A 104 5.86 8.75 -15.16
C SER A 104 4.53 8.14 -15.61
N PHE A 105 4.03 7.06 -14.99
CA PHE A 105 2.76 6.46 -15.38
C PHE A 105 1.60 7.47 -15.39
N SER A 106 1.51 8.31 -14.36
CA SER A 106 0.47 9.34 -14.25
C SER A 106 0.49 10.33 -15.42
N LYS A 107 1.67 10.57 -16.00
CA LYS A 107 1.89 11.48 -17.14
C LYS A 107 1.65 10.82 -18.50
N LEU A 108 1.57 9.49 -18.60
CA LEU A 108 1.30 8.83 -19.88
C LEU A 108 -0.02 9.33 -20.50
N LEU A 109 -0.01 9.52 -21.82
CA LEU A 109 -1.21 9.75 -22.62
C LEU A 109 -2.10 8.50 -22.62
N ASP A 110 -3.39 8.67 -22.96
CA ASP A 110 -4.40 7.63 -22.77
C ASP A 110 -4.15 6.41 -23.67
N ALA A 111 -3.77 6.63 -24.94
CA ALA A 111 -3.41 5.55 -25.86
C ALA A 111 -2.15 4.77 -25.40
N PRO A 112 -1.03 5.43 -25.06
CA PRO A 112 0.12 4.77 -24.43
C PRO A 112 -0.22 4.01 -23.14
N LYS A 113 -1.11 4.52 -22.27
CA LYS A 113 -1.55 3.78 -21.07
C LYS A 113 -2.25 2.48 -21.44
N ALA A 114 -3.19 2.52 -22.38
CA ALA A 114 -3.89 1.32 -22.84
C ALA A 114 -2.91 0.31 -23.47
N GLN A 115 -1.97 0.77 -24.29
CA GLN A 115 -0.93 -0.07 -24.88
C GLN A 115 0.03 -0.64 -23.83
N PHE A 116 0.35 0.12 -22.79
CA PHE A 116 1.17 -0.36 -21.68
C PHE A 116 0.51 -1.56 -21.00
N LEU A 117 -0.77 -1.43 -20.62
CA LEU A 117 -1.51 -2.51 -19.97
C LEU A 117 -1.67 -3.73 -20.89
N TRP A 118 -1.93 -3.50 -22.17
CA TRP A 118 -1.96 -4.56 -23.17
C TRP A 118 -0.62 -5.30 -23.26
N LEU A 119 0.50 -4.57 -23.34
CA LEU A 119 1.84 -5.14 -23.39
C LEU A 119 2.16 -5.92 -22.12
N CYS A 120 1.80 -5.40 -20.94
CA CYS A 120 1.92 -6.10 -19.67
C CYS A 120 1.19 -7.45 -19.71
N SER A 121 -0.05 -7.48 -20.20
CA SER A 121 -0.79 -8.74 -20.39
C SER A 121 -0.08 -9.72 -21.32
N LYS A 122 0.62 -9.24 -22.35
CA LYS A 122 1.41 -10.11 -23.25
C LYS A 122 2.69 -10.63 -22.61
N LEU A 123 3.33 -9.83 -21.77
CA LEU A 123 4.52 -10.24 -21.04
C LEU A 123 4.22 -11.31 -19.96
N ILE A 124 3.02 -11.30 -19.38
CA ILE A 124 2.53 -12.38 -18.51
C ILE A 124 2.45 -13.70 -19.28
N GLN A 125 1.90 -13.69 -20.50
CA GLN A 125 1.71 -14.90 -21.32
C GLN A 125 3.02 -15.60 -21.70
N VAL A 126 4.14 -14.88 -21.68
CA VAL A 126 5.47 -15.41 -22.00
C VAL A 126 6.36 -15.54 -20.75
N SER A 127 5.79 -15.37 -19.56
CA SER A 127 6.51 -15.43 -18.27
C SER A 127 7.79 -14.57 -18.28
N ALA A 128 7.67 -13.33 -18.75
CA ALA A 128 8.79 -12.40 -18.85
C ALA A 128 9.48 -12.19 -17.49
N ILE A 129 10.80 -12.04 -17.50
CA ILE A 129 11.58 -11.74 -16.28
C ILE A 129 11.09 -10.41 -15.68
N LYS A 130 10.90 -10.38 -14.35
CA LYS A 130 10.40 -9.24 -13.53
C LYS A 130 8.95 -8.84 -13.80
N ILE A 131 8.15 -9.66 -14.48
CA ILE A 131 6.76 -9.32 -14.78
C ILE A 131 5.92 -9.16 -13.51
N GLU A 132 6.21 -9.94 -12.47
CA GLU A 132 5.59 -9.84 -11.14
C GLU A 132 5.82 -8.45 -10.53
N SER A 133 7.06 -7.94 -10.63
CA SER A 133 7.45 -6.61 -10.16
C SER A 133 6.75 -5.50 -10.95
N LEU A 134 6.55 -5.68 -12.26
CA LEU A 134 5.82 -4.73 -13.11
C LEU A 134 4.33 -4.68 -12.74
N VAL A 135 3.68 -5.83 -12.54
CA VAL A 135 2.27 -5.90 -12.13
C VAL A 135 2.08 -5.25 -10.76
N VAL A 136 2.96 -5.54 -9.79
CA VAL A 136 2.94 -4.88 -8.48
C VAL A 136 3.14 -3.36 -8.60
N SER A 137 4.05 -2.89 -9.44
CA SER A 137 4.23 -1.45 -9.70
C SER A 137 2.98 -0.80 -10.31
N LEU A 138 2.28 -1.50 -11.21
CA LEU A 138 1.03 -1.01 -11.81
C LEU A 138 -0.12 -0.96 -10.80
N LEU A 139 -0.23 -1.95 -9.90
CA LEU A 139 -1.20 -1.92 -8.80
C LEU A 139 -1.02 -0.67 -7.93
N ARG A 140 0.24 -0.25 -7.70
CA ARG A 140 0.57 0.98 -6.98
C ARG A 140 0.19 2.27 -7.70
N GLN A 141 -0.15 2.21 -8.99
CA GLN A 141 -0.61 3.39 -9.73
C GLN A 141 -2.09 3.70 -9.47
N ILE A 142 -2.84 2.73 -8.93
CA ILE A 142 -4.22 2.94 -8.53
C ILE A 142 -4.24 3.82 -7.27
N LYS A 143 -4.89 4.97 -7.36
CA LYS A 143 -5.04 5.90 -6.23
C LYS A 143 -6.27 5.53 -5.39
N GLY A 144 -6.06 5.25 -4.10
CA GLY A 144 -7.16 5.17 -3.14
C GLY A 144 -7.85 6.53 -2.97
N GLY A 145 -9.17 6.53 -2.77
CA GLY A 145 -9.95 7.76 -2.64
C GLY A 145 -10.05 8.64 -3.89
N ASP A 146 -9.64 8.13 -5.06
CA ASP A 146 -9.78 8.80 -6.36
C ASP A 146 -10.82 8.06 -7.21
N PHE A 147 -11.97 8.70 -7.42
CA PHE A 147 -13.10 8.13 -8.17
C PHE A 147 -13.23 8.70 -9.59
N THR A 148 -12.15 9.26 -10.13
CA THR A 148 -12.14 9.73 -11.51
C THR A 148 -12.19 8.55 -12.49
N GLU A 149 -12.85 8.75 -13.64
CA GLU A 149 -12.95 7.72 -14.70
C GLU A 149 -11.59 7.10 -15.08
N PRO A 150 -10.46 7.84 -15.21
CA PRO A 150 -9.17 7.23 -15.51
C PRO A 150 -8.66 6.28 -14.42
N ASN A 151 -8.92 6.56 -13.14
CA ASN A 151 -8.50 5.71 -12.04
C ASN A 151 -9.38 4.44 -11.97
N LEU A 152 -10.70 4.59 -12.12
CA LEU A 152 -11.63 3.46 -12.18
C LEU A 152 -11.38 2.56 -13.40
N TRP A 153 -11.04 3.15 -14.55
CA TRP A 153 -10.62 2.41 -15.74
C TRP A 153 -9.37 1.56 -15.45
N LEU A 154 -8.35 2.14 -14.81
CA LEU A 154 -7.14 1.41 -14.44
C LEU A 154 -7.45 0.25 -13.49
N CYS A 155 -8.31 0.47 -12.48
CA CYS A 155 -8.78 -0.60 -11.59
C CYS A 155 -9.39 -1.75 -12.38
N ALA A 156 -10.30 -1.45 -13.31
CA ALA A 156 -10.99 -2.44 -14.12
C ALA A 156 -10.05 -3.21 -15.05
N GLU A 157 -9.16 -2.52 -15.77
CA GLU A 157 -8.24 -3.17 -16.71
C GLU A 157 -7.23 -4.08 -16.00
N LEU A 158 -6.64 -3.62 -14.90
CA LEU A 158 -5.72 -4.47 -14.12
C LEU A 158 -6.44 -5.69 -13.55
N LEU A 159 -7.68 -5.53 -13.09
CA LEU A 159 -8.47 -6.64 -12.57
C LEU A 159 -8.82 -7.66 -13.66
N ARG A 160 -9.10 -7.21 -14.88
CA ARG A 160 -9.31 -8.10 -16.04
C ARG A 160 -8.03 -8.85 -16.40
N ILE A 161 -6.88 -8.17 -16.40
CA ILE A 161 -5.58 -8.81 -16.65
C ILE A 161 -5.32 -9.89 -15.60
N LEU A 162 -5.48 -9.58 -14.32
CA LEU A 162 -5.30 -10.52 -13.23
C LEU A 162 -6.27 -11.71 -13.33
N SER A 163 -7.56 -11.43 -13.50
CA SER A 163 -8.60 -12.48 -13.56
C SER A 163 -8.44 -13.39 -14.77
N SER A 164 -7.97 -12.86 -15.90
CA SER A 164 -7.74 -13.64 -17.12
C SER A 164 -6.49 -14.52 -17.06
N ASN A 165 -5.59 -14.27 -16.11
CA ASN A 165 -4.33 -15.01 -15.93
C ASN A 165 -4.29 -15.65 -14.53
N TRP A 166 -5.43 -16.22 -14.08
CA TRP A 166 -5.56 -16.78 -12.74
C TRP A 166 -4.54 -17.89 -12.44
N ASP A 167 -4.29 -18.80 -13.37
CA ASP A 167 -3.36 -19.91 -13.15
C ASP A 167 -1.93 -19.40 -12.93
N TRP A 168 -1.51 -18.39 -13.68
CA TRP A 168 -0.23 -17.71 -13.47
C TRP A 168 -0.16 -17.03 -12.08
N LEU A 169 -1.26 -16.45 -11.60
CA LEU A 169 -1.30 -15.83 -10.26
C LEU A 169 -1.12 -16.84 -9.12
N LEU A 170 -1.55 -18.09 -9.30
CA LEU A 170 -1.36 -19.13 -8.30
C LEU A 170 0.12 -19.47 -8.11
N ASP A 171 0.92 -19.36 -9.19
CA ASP A 171 2.37 -19.55 -9.17
C ASP A 171 3.14 -18.29 -8.71
N GLU A 172 2.46 -17.14 -8.60
CA GLU A 172 3.02 -15.84 -8.19
C GLU A 172 2.36 -15.30 -6.90
N PRO A 173 2.63 -15.89 -5.72
CA PRO A 173 1.97 -15.53 -4.47
C PRO A 173 2.05 -14.04 -4.13
N LEU A 174 3.18 -13.39 -4.40
CA LEU A 174 3.35 -11.96 -4.13
C LEU A 174 2.37 -11.10 -4.94
N VAL A 175 2.11 -11.46 -6.20
CA VAL A 175 1.20 -10.72 -7.07
C VAL A 175 -0.24 -10.95 -6.62
N LEU A 176 -0.61 -12.21 -6.35
CA LEU A 176 -1.95 -12.57 -5.89
C LEU A 176 -2.31 -11.83 -4.59
N THR A 177 -1.44 -11.90 -3.58
CA THR A 177 -1.70 -11.25 -2.29
C THR A 177 -1.62 -9.74 -2.38
N SER A 178 -0.74 -9.19 -3.23
CA SER A 178 -0.70 -7.74 -3.48
C SER A 178 -1.98 -7.24 -4.13
N ALA A 179 -2.48 -7.96 -5.14
CA ALA A 179 -3.74 -7.65 -5.79
C ALA A 179 -4.90 -7.75 -4.80
N LEU A 180 -4.98 -8.83 -4.03
CA LEU A 180 -6.01 -8.99 -2.99
C LEU A 180 -5.99 -7.82 -2.00
N PHE A 181 -4.83 -7.47 -1.46
CA PHE A 181 -4.68 -6.35 -0.52
C PHE A 181 -5.18 -5.03 -1.13
N VAL A 182 -4.85 -4.79 -2.41
CA VAL A 182 -5.27 -3.60 -3.14
C VAL A 182 -6.78 -3.59 -3.38
N TYR A 183 -7.36 -4.68 -3.86
CA TYR A 183 -8.78 -4.72 -4.22
C TYR A 183 -9.73 -4.81 -3.03
N LEU A 184 -9.35 -5.45 -1.92
CA LEU A 184 -10.13 -5.38 -0.67
C LEU A 184 -10.27 -3.92 -0.20
N ARG A 185 -9.16 -3.19 -0.25
CA ARG A 185 -9.15 -1.77 0.13
C ARG A 185 -9.93 -0.90 -0.85
N LEU A 186 -9.79 -1.10 -2.17
CA LEU A 186 -10.55 -0.31 -3.16
C LEU A 186 -12.05 -0.56 -3.06
N LEU A 187 -12.44 -1.83 -2.90
CA LEU A 187 -13.84 -2.22 -2.82
C LEU A 187 -14.57 -1.52 -1.66
N SER A 188 -13.91 -1.30 -0.52
CA SER A 188 -14.52 -0.59 0.61
C SER A 188 -14.90 0.86 0.27
N ASP A 189 -14.18 1.48 -0.69
CA ASP A 189 -14.49 2.81 -1.20
C ASP A 189 -15.55 2.73 -2.31
N HIS A 190 -15.34 1.86 -3.29
CA HIS A 190 -16.22 1.74 -4.46
C HIS A 190 -17.63 1.31 -4.09
N TYR A 191 -17.79 0.39 -3.13
CA TYR A 191 -19.09 -0.14 -2.74
C TYR A 191 -20.01 0.94 -2.15
N ARG A 192 -19.44 2.00 -1.55
CA ARG A 192 -20.17 3.15 -0.99
C ARG A 192 -20.67 4.11 -2.06
N LEU A 193 -20.17 4.01 -3.29
CA LEU A 193 -20.58 4.86 -4.39
C LEU A 193 -21.89 4.36 -4.98
N MET A 194 -22.87 5.25 -5.09
CA MET A 194 -24.07 4.99 -5.88
C MET A 194 -23.68 4.94 -7.36
N GLY A 195 -24.04 3.85 -8.04
CA GLY A 195 -23.38 3.43 -9.28
C GLY A 195 -24.21 3.57 -10.55
N SER A 196 -23.50 3.79 -11.66
CA SER A 196 -23.92 3.44 -13.01
C SER A 196 -23.64 1.96 -13.29
N ILE A 197 -24.17 1.41 -14.38
CA ILE A 197 -23.95 0.00 -14.80
C ILE A 197 -22.45 -0.37 -14.79
N LYS A 198 -21.58 0.51 -15.29
CA LYS A 198 -20.12 0.28 -15.32
C LYS A 198 -19.50 0.16 -13.93
N MET A 199 -19.99 0.95 -12.97
CA MET A 199 -19.50 0.91 -11.59
C MET A 199 -19.95 -0.38 -10.91
N ASP A 200 -21.19 -0.82 -11.14
CA ASP A 200 -21.69 -2.06 -10.56
C ASP A 200 -21.03 -3.31 -11.16
N GLU A 201 -20.66 -3.27 -12.45
CA GLU A 201 -19.78 -4.26 -13.07
C GLU A 201 -18.41 -4.32 -12.40
N LEU A 202 -17.78 -3.16 -12.14
CA LEU A 202 -16.49 -3.10 -11.45
C LEU A 202 -16.58 -3.70 -10.05
N LYS A 203 -17.56 -3.29 -9.24
CA LYS A 203 -17.77 -3.84 -7.89
C LYS A 203 -17.91 -5.35 -7.91
N ARG A 204 -18.68 -5.89 -8.86
CA ARG A 204 -18.87 -7.35 -8.97
C ARG A 204 -17.57 -8.06 -9.34
N MET A 205 -16.79 -7.54 -10.28
CA MET A 205 -15.46 -8.10 -10.59
C MET A 205 -14.55 -8.08 -9.36
N GLU A 206 -14.56 -6.99 -8.57
CA GLU A 206 -13.73 -6.85 -7.36
C GLU A 206 -14.13 -7.86 -6.28
N ILE A 207 -15.43 -8.03 -6.04
CA ILE A 207 -15.99 -9.02 -5.12
C ILE A 207 -15.58 -10.43 -5.57
N ASP A 208 -15.83 -10.78 -6.83
CA ASP A 208 -15.56 -12.12 -7.38
C ASP A 208 -14.07 -12.47 -7.25
N PHE A 209 -13.18 -11.54 -7.60
CA PHE A 209 -11.74 -11.75 -7.49
C PHE A 209 -11.30 -11.95 -6.03
N CYS A 210 -11.72 -11.06 -5.13
CA CYS A 210 -11.31 -11.13 -3.72
C CYS A 210 -11.82 -12.40 -3.05
N ILE A 211 -13.10 -12.74 -3.25
CA ILE A 211 -13.70 -13.95 -2.69
C ILE A 211 -13.04 -15.20 -3.26
N LYS A 212 -12.74 -15.23 -4.57
CA LYS A 212 -12.02 -16.35 -5.19
C LYS A 212 -10.65 -16.55 -4.55
N ALA A 213 -9.86 -15.49 -4.39
CA ALA A 213 -8.54 -15.56 -3.75
C ALA A 213 -8.63 -16.05 -2.29
N LEU A 214 -9.54 -15.46 -1.51
CA LEU A 214 -9.71 -15.81 -0.10
C LEU A 214 -10.20 -17.24 0.10
N ARG A 215 -11.07 -17.76 -0.78
CA ARG A 215 -11.62 -19.11 -0.65
C ARG A 215 -10.73 -20.20 -1.26
N GLN A 216 -9.96 -19.89 -2.31
CA GLN A 216 -9.14 -20.89 -3.01
C GLN A 216 -7.67 -20.91 -2.57
N SER A 217 -7.17 -19.81 -2.00
CA SER A 217 -5.74 -19.63 -1.70
C SER A 217 -5.54 -18.94 -0.35
N PHE A 218 -6.33 -19.35 0.65
CA PHE A 218 -6.32 -18.73 1.97
C PHE A 218 -4.96 -18.82 2.67
N ASP A 219 -4.22 -19.92 2.46
CA ASP A 219 -2.86 -20.12 2.96
C ASP A 219 -1.88 -19.03 2.48
N LEU A 220 -2.04 -18.55 1.23
CA LEU A 220 -1.29 -17.43 0.69
C LEU A 220 -1.81 -16.11 1.25
N CYS A 221 -3.14 -15.93 1.28
CA CYS A 221 -3.78 -14.71 1.80
C CYS A 221 -3.45 -14.45 3.27
N PHE A 222 -3.36 -15.52 4.08
CA PHE A 222 -3.00 -15.48 5.49
C PHE A 222 -1.67 -14.77 5.73
N ARG A 223 -0.71 -14.88 4.79
CA ARG A 223 0.61 -14.22 4.86
C ARG A 223 0.56 -12.69 4.79
N ILE A 224 -0.60 -12.11 4.47
CA ILE A 224 -0.84 -10.67 4.61
C ILE A 224 -0.74 -10.27 6.09
N GLY A 225 -1.16 -11.13 7.03
CA GLY A 225 -1.15 -10.85 8.45
C GLY A 225 -2.32 -9.97 8.92
N ARG A 226 -2.15 -9.32 10.07
CA ARG A 226 -3.22 -8.61 10.80
C ARG A 226 -3.98 -7.58 9.97
N ASP A 227 -3.35 -6.87 9.03
CA ASP A 227 -4.06 -5.90 8.19
C ASP A 227 -5.08 -6.56 7.25
N LEU A 228 -5.02 -7.88 7.00
CA LEU A 228 -6.09 -8.59 6.31
C LEU A 228 -7.41 -8.47 7.07
N VAL A 229 -7.38 -8.61 8.40
CA VAL A 229 -8.58 -8.48 9.25
C VAL A 229 -9.13 -7.06 9.16
N ARG A 230 -8.25 -6.05 9.23
CA ARG A 230 -8.62 -4.64 9.05
C ARG A 230 -9.29 -4.36 7.71
N LEU A 231 -8.86 -5.00 6.62
CA LEU A 231 -9.48 -4.84 5.31
C LEU A 231 -10.81 -5.57 5.20
N LEU A 232 -10.91 -6.79 5.75
CA LEU A 232 -12.13 -7.58 5.72
C LEU A 232 -13.25 -6.97 6.55
N GLN A 233 -12.94 -6.32 7.67
CA GLN A 233 -13.97 -5.75 8.56
C GLN A 233 -14.75 -4.64 7.84
N ASP A 234 -14.08 -3.87 6.97
CA ASP A 234 -14.69 -2.78 6.22
C ASP A 234 -15.68 -3.29 5.16
N LEU A 235 -15.64 -4.59 4.84
CA LEU A 235 -16.44 -5.24 3.80
C LEU A 235 -17.55 -6.14 4.36
N VAL A 236 -17.67 -6.31 5.68
CA VAL A 236 -18.63 -7.24 6.31
C VAL A 236 -20.11 -6.98 5.92
N HIS A 237 -20.43 -5.75 5.53
CA HIS A 237 -21.76 -5.36 5.10
C HIS A 237 -22.13 -5.94 3.71
N ILE A 238 -21.14 -6.28 2.88
CA ILE A 238 -21.31 -6.93 1.58
C ILE A 238 -21.68 -8.41 1.78
N PRO A 239 -22.73 -8.95 1.15
CA PRO A 239 -23.23 -10.31 1.41
C PRO A 239 -22.17 -11.41 1.32
N GLU A 240 -21.35 -11.41 0.28
CA GLU A 240 -20.34 -12.43 0.01
C GLU A 240 -19.23 -12.43 1.09
N PHE A 241 -18.83 -11.23 1.54
CA PHE A 241 -17.88 -11.06 2.62
C PHE A 241 -18.49 -11.40 3.97
N ARG A 242 -19.79 -11.14 4.19
CA ARG A 242 -20.49 -11.58 5.39
C ARG A 242 -20.48 -13.08 5.53
N ASP A 243 -20.68 -13.80 4.44
CA ASP A 243 -20.63 -15.26 4.44
C ASP A 243 -19.19 -15.77 4.62
N LEU A 244 -18.21 -15.09 4.02
CA LEU A 244 -16.79 -15.35 4.31
C LEU A 244 -16.47 -15.17 5.81
N TRP A 245 -16.96 -14.10 6.43
CA TRP A 245 -16.78 -13.83 7.87
C TRP A 245 -17.38 -14.91 8.75
N LYS A 246 -18.59 -15.39 8.42
CA LYS A 246 -19.21 -16.53 9.12
C LYS A 246 -18.33 -17.77 9.03
N ASP A 247 -17.81 -18.07 7.84
CA ASP A 247 -16.92 -19.21 7.65
C ASP A 247 -15.63 -19.05 8.47
N LEU A 248 -15.01 -17.86 8.48
CA LEU A 248 -13.78 -17.60 9.26
C LEU A 248 -14.00 -17.75 10.77
N LEU A 249 -15.17 -17.36 11.29
CA LEU A 249 -15.49 -17.41 12.71
C LEU A 249 -15.96 -18.79 13.18
N PHE A 250 -16.79 -19.47 12.39
CA PHE A 250 -17.54 -20.64 12.85
C PHE A 250 -17.19 -21.94 12.12
N ASP A 251 -16.55 -21.88 10.96
CA ASP A 251 -16.11 -23.08 10.22
C ASP A 251 -14.81 -22.83 9.42
N PRO A 252 -13.68 -22.58 10.11
CA PRO A 252 -12.40 -22.28 9.45
C PRO A 252 -11.88 -23.44 8.59
N THR A 253 -12.40 -24.67 8.79
CA THR A 253 -12.01 -25.86 8.02
C THR A 253 -12.33 -25.73 6.52
N LYS A 254 -13.31 -24.89 6.16
CA LYS A 254 -13.67 -24.58 4.76
C LYS A 254 -12.52 -23.98 3.95
N PHE A 255 -11.57 -23.32 4.61
CA PHE A 255 -10.39 -22.72 3.97
C PHE A 255 -9.27 -23.72 3.72
N LYS A 256 -9.41 -24.98 4.19
CA LYS A 256 -8.46 -26.09 3.96
C LYS A 256 -7.00 -25.76 4.33
N PHE A 257 -6.80 -24.85 5.29
CA PHE A 257 -5.49 -24.44 5.77
C PHE A 257 -5.36 -24.77 7.26
N MET A 258 -4.40 -25.64 7.60
CA MET A 258 -4.21 -26.10 8.99
C MET A 258 -3.53 -25.06 9.89
N GLY A 259 -2.95 -24.00 9.32
CA GLY A 259 -2.23 -22.96 10.08
C GLY A 259 -3.12 -21.85 10.61
N PHE A 260 -4.45 -21.97 10.51
CA PHE A 260 -5.42 -21.00 10.98
C PHE A 260 -6.47 -21.68 11.85
N ASN A 261 -6.48 -21.36 13.13
CA ASN A 261 -7.52 -21.80 14.05
C ASN A 261 -8.57 -20.71 14.25
N ASP A 262 -8.10 -19.48 14.54
CA ASP A 262 -8.95 -18.33 14.75
C ASP A 262 -8.22 -17.01 14.43
N PHE A 263 -8.91 -15.88 14.62
CA PHE A 263 -8.32 -14.55 14.37
C PHE A 263 -7.11 -14.23 15.24
N SER A 264 -6.89 -14.90 16.37
CA SER A 264 -5.69 -14.70 17.18
C SER A 264 -4.41 -15.01 16.40
N ASP A 265 -4.45 -15.99 15.49
CA ASP A 265 -3.33 -16.36 14.63
C ASP A 265 -3.00 -15.24 13.63
N LEU A 266 -4.02 -14.63 13.03
CA LEU A 266 -3.86 -13.47 12.13
C LEU A 266 -3.38 -12.22 12.88
N TYR A 267 -3.91 -11.97 14.08
CA TYR A 267 -3.51 -10.82 14.90
C TYR A 267 -2.02 -10.85 15.26
N ARG A 268 -1.49 -12.03 15.62
CA ARG A 268 -0.06 -12.19 15.94
C ARG A 268 0.84 -12.05 14.72
N LEU A 269 0.33 -12.35 13.52
CA LEU A 269 1.10 -12.24 12.30
C LEU A 269 1.22 -10.78 11.84
N LYS A 270 2.42 -10.23 11.97
CA LYS A 270 2.74 -8.88 11.50
C LYS A 270 2.59 -8.76 9.98
N THR A 271 1.90 -7.70 9.55
CA THR A 271 1.80 -7.34 8.13
C THR A 271 3.16 -6.90 7.57
N PRO A 272 3.68 -7.56 6.52
CA PRO A 272 4.87 -7.07 5.82
C PRO A 272 4.67 -5.65 5.25
N SER A 273 5.68 -4.78 5.41
CA SER A 273 5.58 -3.36 5.05
C SER A 273 5.35 -3.10 3.56
N HIS A 274 5.69 -4.04 2.68
CA HIS A 274 5.45 -3.91 1.24
C HIS A 274 3.94 -3.81 0.91
N TYR A 275 3.07 -4.51 1.66
CA TYR A 275 1.61 -4.39 1.46
C TYR A 275 1.11 -2.98 1.74
N LEU A 276 1.65 -2.32 2.77
CA LEU A 276 1.29 -0.96 3.13
C LEU A 276 1.77 0.04 2.08
N SER A 277 2.92 -0.23 1.45
CA SER A 277 3.39 0.55 0.31
C SER A 277 2.54 0.36 -0.95
N LEU A 278 1.75 -0.72 -1.07
CA LEU A 278 0.85 -0.92 -2.22
C LEU A 278 -0.24 0.15 -2.31
N ARG A 279 -0.63 0.72 -1.16
CA ARG A 279 -1.68 1.74 -1.07
C ARG A 279 -1.17 3.16 -1.26
N ILE A 280 0.14 3.31 -1.40
CA ILE A 280 0.81 4.59 -1.58
C ILE A 280 1.45 4.61 -2.97
N THR A 281 0.97 5.51 -3.82
CA THR A 281 1.55 5.66 -5.16
C THR A 281 3.03 6.07 -5.08
N PRO A 282 3.87 5.73 -6.08
CA PRO A 282 5.29 6.11 -6.06
C PRO A 282 5.53 7.61 -5.86
N GLU A 283 4.65 8.45 -6.40
CA GLU A 283 4.70 9.90 -6.21
C GLU A 283 4.40 10.30 -4.75
N MET A 284 3.35 9.73 -4.14
CA MET A 284 3.02 10.01 -2.74
C MET A 284 4.15 9.56 -1.82
N GLU A 285 4.71 8.37 -2.06
CA GLU A 285 5.82 7.82 -1.27
C GLU A 285 7.04 8.76 -1.35
N THR A 286 7.41 9.21 -2.55
CA THR A 286 8.52 10.15 -2.74
C THR A 286 8.31 11.44 -1.94
N GLN A 287 7.09 12.01 -1.99
CA GLN A 287 6.76 13.25 -1.27
C GLN A 287 6.74 13.06 0.25
N LEU A 288 6.16 11.96 0.74
CA LEU A 288 6.10 11.63 2.17
C LEU A 288 7.49 11.34 2.73
N ARG A 289 8.32 10.56 2.02
CA ARG A 289 9.71 10.30 2.41
C ARG A 289 10.53 11.58 2.41
N PHE A 290 10.37 12.46 1.42
CA PHE A 290 11.03 13.76 1.41
C PHE A 290 10.65 14.59 2.64
N LEU A 291 9.36 14.67 2.95
CA LEU A 291 8.85 15.35 4.15
C LEU A 291 9.52 14.81 5.42
N LEU A 292 9.59 13.48 5.58
CA LEU A 292 10.07 12.82 6.79
C LEU A 292 11.59 12.64 6.88
N THR A 293 12.34 12.96 5.81
CA THR A 293 13.80 12.78 5.74
C THR A 293 14.56 14.11 5.62
N HIS A 294 13.94 15.12 5.01
CA HIS A 294 14.66 16.35 4.62
C HIS A 294 14.02 17.64 5.13
N VAL A 295 12.73 17.65 5.45
CA VAL A 295 12.04 18.90 5.83
C VAL A 295 12.24 19.18 7.31
N LYS A 296 12.84 20.33 7.60
CA LYS A 296 13.08 20.77 8.98
C LYS A 296 11.81 21.20 9.70
N TRP A 297 11.78 21.00 11.02
CA TRP A 297 10.73 21.48 11.90
C TRP A 297 10.50 22.99 11.71
N GLY A 298 9.23 23.40 11.70
CA GLY A 298 8.78 24.76 11.40
C GLY A 298 8.62 25.07 9.90
N SER A 299 9.23 24.29 9.00
CA SER A 299 9.17 24.51 7.55
C SER A 299 8.13 23.64 6.81
N GLN A 300 7.43 22.75 7.53
CA GLN A 300 6.55 21.73 6.95
C GLN A 300 5.28 22.28 6.27
N LYS A 301 4.80 23.48 6.68
CA LYS A 301 3.47 23.97 6.30
C LYS A 301 3.22 23.97 4.79
N ARG A 302 4.20 24.42 4.01
CA ARG A 302 4.08 24.49 2.54
C ARG A 302 4.05 23.09 1.91
N TYR A 303 4.89 22.17 2.39
CA TYR A 303 4.93 20.79 1.91
C TYR A 303 3.63 20.03 2.22
N GLN A 304 3.11 20.19 3.44
CA GLN A 304 1.82 19.66 3.85
C GLN A 304 0.68 20.20 2.97
N GLN A 305 0.65 21.52 2.73
CA GLN A 305 -0.36 22.14 1.87
C GLN A 305 -0.29 21.65 0.42
N TRP A 306 0.92 21.47 -0.13
CA TRP A 306 1.10 20.92 -1.47
C TRP A 306 0.64 19.48 -1.58
N PHE A 307 1.01 18.64 -0.60
CA PHE A 307 0.58 17.25 -0.56
C PHE A 307 -0.95 17.16 -0.44
N ALA A 308 -1.55 17.89 0.52
CA ALA A 308 -2.99 17.88 0.71
C ALA A 308 -3.74 18.39 -0.52
N LYS A 309 -3.29 19.50 -1.12
CA LYS A 309 -3.91 20.04 -2.34
C LYS A 309 -3.91 19.02 -3.48
N LYS A 310 -2.85 18.22 -3.60
CA LYS A 310 -2.69 17.26 -4.68
C LYS A 310 -3.47 15.96 -4.43
N HIS A 311 -3.45 15.44 -3.21
CA HIS A 311 -3.89 14.07 -2.91
C HIS A 311 -5.08 13.97 -1.96
N LEU A 312 -5.35 15.00 -1.13
CA LEU A 312 -6.36 14.97 -0.06
C LEU A 312 -7.44 16.07 -0.20
N ASN A 313 -7.57 16.68 -1.37
CA ASN A 313 -8.50 17.81 -1.59
C ASN A 313 -9.73 17.45 -2.45
N TRP A 314 -9.87 16.19 -2.86
CA TRP A 314 -11.02 15.72 -3.62
C TRP A 314 -12.09 15.13 -2.70
N PRO A 315 -13.38 15.11 -3.09
CA PRO A 315 -14.44 14.55 -2.26
C PRO A 315 -14.13 13.09 -1.88
N SER A 316 -14.16 12.79 -0.58
CA SER A 316 -13.89 11.46 0.00
C SER A 316 -12.45 10.95 -0.14
N SER A 317 -11.50 11.82 -0.53
CA SER A 317 -10.07 11.49 -0.49
C SER A 317 -9.55 11.22 0.92
N GLU A 318 -10.32 11.56 1.96
CA GLU A 318 -10.01 11.20 3.35
C GLU A 318 -9.95 9.68 3.59
N THR A 319 -10.54 8.87 2.71
CA THR A 319 -10.37 7.40 2.69
C THR A 319 -8.90 6.99 2.56
N LEU A 320 -8.06 7.81 1.94
CA LEU A 320 -6.61 7.56 1.80
C LEU A 320 -5.83 7.79 3.10
N ILE A 321 -6.35 8.58 4.04
CA ILE A 321 -5.63 8.98 5.26
C ILE A 321 -5.21 7.77 6.11
N PRO A 322 -6.07 6.77 6.41
CA PRO A 322 -5.66 5.56 7.10
C PRO A 322 -4.49 4.82 6.42
N ASP A 323 -4.48 4.75 5.09
CA ASP A 323 -3.40 4.10 4.35
C ASP A 323 -2.06 4.85 4.51
N ILE A 324 -2.11 6.19 4.47
CA ILE A 324 -0.93 7.04 4.73
C ILE A 324 -0.45 6.88 6.18
N VAL A 325 -1.37 6.81 7.14
CA VAL A 325 -1.03 6.57 8.56
C VAL A 325 -0.31 5.24 8.72
N ARG A 326 -0.82 4.14 8.13
CA ARG A 326 -0.13 2.83 8.17
C ARG A 326 1.25 2.91 7.53
N PHE A 327 1.39 3.57 6.38
CA PHE A 327 2.68 3.75 5.72
C PHE A 327 3.69 4.50 6.59
N VAL A 328 3.30 5.63 7.21
CA VAL A 328 4.18 6.42 8.08
C VAL A 328 4.60 5.64 9.32
N CYS A 329 3.70 4.84 9.89
CA CYS A 329 4.01 4.04 11.09
C CYS A 329 4.93 2.85 10.76
N CYS A 330 4.66 2.13 9.67
CA CYS A 330 5.17 0.77 9.49
C CYS A 330 6.13 0.60 8.30
N SER A 331 6.16 1.55 7.35
CA SER A 331 6.99 1.49 6.13
C SER A 331 8.05 2.59 6.05
N HIS A 332 8.02 3.55 6.98
CA HIS A 332 9.04 4.59 7.12
C HIS A 332 9.57 4.64 8.55
N HIS A 333 10.75 4.06 8.76
CA HIS A 333 11.50 4.10 10.02
C HIS A 333 12.76 4.94 9.81
N PRO A 334 12.79 6.20 10.29
CA PRO A 334 13.95 7.07 10.15
C PRO A 334 15.18 6.50 10.86
N SER A 335 16.38 6.81 10.35
CA SER A 335 17.63 6.47 11.04
C SER A 335 17.80 7.30 12.32
N ASN A 336 18.64 6.84 13.25
CA ASN A 336 18.95 7.58 14.47
C ASN A 336 19.48 9.00 14.20
N GLU A 337 20.23 9.18 13.12
CA GLU A 337 20.72 10.50 12.68
C GLU A 337 19.55 11.44 12.35
N ILE A 338 18.52 10.95 11.66
CA ILE A 338 17.33 11.74 11.33
C ILE A 338 16.53 12.02 12.61
N ILE A 339 16.35 11.02 13.48
CA ILE A 339 15.61 11.16 14.75
C ILE A 339 16.25 12.24 15.64
N GLN A 340 17.57 12.30 15.70
CA GLN A 340 18.33 13.28 16.49
C GLN A 340 18.52 14.63 15.78
N SER A 341 18.07 14.74 14.53
CA SER A 341 18.13 15.97 13.75
C SER A 341 16.92 16.88 13.98
N ASN A 342 16.90 18.03 13.30
CA ASN A 342 15.76 18.95 13.30
C ASN A 342 14.74 18.64 12.18
N VAL A 343 14.70 17.42 11.64
CA VAL A 343 13.68 17.00 10.66
C VAL A 343 12.33 16.81 11.34
N ILE A 344 11.23 17.09 10.64
CA ILE A 344 9.89 16.89 11.19
C ILE A 344 9.65 15.43 11.60
N SER A 345 9.21 15.23 12.84
CA SER A 345 8.93 13.90 13.37
C SER A 345 7.67 13.28 12.77
N ARG A 346 7.64 11.94 12.72
CA ARG A 346 6.50 11.16 12.20
C ARG A 346 5.19 11.49 12.93
N TRP A 347 5.22 11.59 14.25
CA TRP A 347 4.03 11.89 15.07
C TRP A 347 3.38 13.23 14.68
N ALA A 348 4.17 14.23 14.28
CA ALA A 348 3.65 15.52 13.86
C ALA A 348 2.95 15.44 12.49
N VAL A 349 3.45 14.59 11.60
CA VAL A 349 2.77 14.26 10.33
C VAL A 349 1.47 13.51 10.60
N ILE A 350 1.43 12.56 11.53
CA ILE A 350 0.18 11.89 11.95
C ILE A 350 -0.83 12.92 12.50
N GLY A 351 -0.41 13.81 13.40
CA GLY A 351 -1.29 14.85 13.94
C GLY A 351 -1.85 15.79 12.88
N TRP A 352 -1.07 16.11 11.84
CA TRP A 352 -1.55 16.85 10.67
C TRP A 352 -2.57 16.04 9.85
N LEU A 353 -2.31 14.75 9.59
CA LEU A 353 -3.21 13.89 8.83
C LEU A 353 -4.56 13.71 9.52
N LEU A 354 -4.59 13.58 10.86
CA LEU A 354 -5.84 13.53 11.63
C LEU A 354 -6.66 14.82 11.45
N LYS A 355 -5.99 15.99 11.43
CA LYS A 355 -6.66 17.29 11.16
C LYS A 355 -7.17 17.42 9.73
N CYS A 356 -6.73 16.59 8.80
CA CYS A 356 -7.28 16.56 7.44
C CYS A 356 -8.62 15.82 7.35
N CYS A 357 -8.98 15.01 8.36
CA CYS A 357 -10.27 14.33 8.41
C CYS A 357 -11.40 15.33 8.70
N LYS A 358 -12.32 15.54 7.76
CA LYS A 358 -13.46 16.46 7.94
C LYS A 358 -14.66 15.82 8.62
N ARG A 359 -14.72 14.48 8.65
CA ARG A 359 -15.83 13.70 9.20
C ARG A 359 -15.31 12.72 10.23
N SER A 360 -16.08 12.53 11.31
CA SER A 360 -15.71 11.70 12.46
C SER A 360 -15.37 10.25 12.09
N TYR A 361 -16.08 9.63 11.13
CA TYR A 361 -15.80 8.25 10.74
C TYR A 361 -14.45 8.09 10.02
N PHE A 362 -14.00 9.09 9.24
CA PHE A 362 -12.68 9.06 8.62
C PHE A 362 -11.58 9.20 9.67
N GLU A 363 -11.80 10.07 10.65
CA GLU A 363 -10.91 10.24 11.78
C GLU A 363 -10.83 8.97 12.63
N ALA A 364 -11.96 8.31 12.90
CA ALA A 364 -12.01 7.02 13.59
C ALA A 364 -11.19 5.94 12.86
N ASN A 365 -11.33 5.84 11.53
CA ASN A 365 -10.53 4.90 10.74
C ASN A 365 -9.03 5.23 10.77
N ALA A 366 -8.66 6.52 10.79
CA ALA A 366 -7.27 6.94 10.91
C ALA A 366 -6.70 6.65 12.30
N LYS A 367 -7.48 6.83 13.37
CA LYS A 367 -7.11 6.45 14.75
C LYS A 367 -6.97 4.93 14.88
N LEU A 368 -7.86 4.16 14.26
CA LEU A 368 -7.73 2.70 14.22
C LEU A 368 -6.44 2.29 13.50
N ALA A 369 -6.13 2.88 12.35
CA ALA A 369 -4.88 2.62 11.63
C ALA A 369 -3.63 2.96 12.46
N LEU A 370 -3.69 4.04 13.25
CA LEU A 370 -2.61 4.48 14.15
C LEU A 370 -2.39 3.49 15.31
N PHE A 371 -3.48 2.99 15.92
CA PHE A 371 -3.41 2.06 17.04
C PHE A 371 -3.41 0.59 16.63
N TYR A 372 -3.47 0.27 15.33
CA TYR A 372 -3.66 -1.12 14.90
C TYR A 372 -2.56 -2.07 15.39
N ASP A 373 -1.30 -1.63 15.32
CA ASP A 373 -0.18 -2.43 15.83
C ASP A 373 -0.06 -2.38 17.35
N TRP A 374 -0.71 -1.43 18.05
CA TRP A 374 -0.77 -1.41 19.51
C TRP A 374 -1.61 -2.57 20.03
N LEU A 375 -2.76 -2.84 19.40
CA LEU A 375 -3.68 -3.88 19.87
C LEU A 375 -3.01 -5.26 19.92
N PHE A 376 -2.07 -5.53 19.01
CA PHE A 376 -1.48 -6.87 18.86
C PHE A 376 0.04 -6.85 18.97
N PHE A 377 0.60 -5.85 19.67
CA PHE A 377 2.03 -5.67 19.77
C PHE A 377 2.70 -6.84 20.49
N ASP A 378 3.72 -7.42 19.85
CA ASP A 378 4.65 -8.38 20.46
C ASP A 378 6.08 -8.01 20.06
N GLU A 379 6.92 -7.62 21.04
CA GLU A 379 8.30 -7.18 20.83
C GLU A 379 9.18 -8.23 20.11
N LYS A 380 8.78 -9.51 20.11
CA LYS A 380 9.49 -10.58 19.38
C LYS A 380 9.38 -10.45 17.85
N VAL A 381 8.29 -9.86 17.36
CA VAL A 381 7.98 -9.77 15.93
C VAL A 381 7.81 -8.33 15.45
N ASP A 382 7.33 -7.45 16.33
CA ASP A 382 7.01 -6.06 16.04
C ASP A 382 8.17 -5.13 16.39
N ASN A 383 8.23 -4.00 15.68
CA ASN A 383 9.22 -2.98 15.91
C ASN A 383 8.58 -1.83 16.71
N VAL A 384 9.27 -1.33 17.74
CA VAL A 384 8.85 -0.16 18.53
C VAL A 384 8.49 1.05 17.64
N MET A 385 9.15 1.19 16.49
CA MET A 385 8.89 2.24 15.51
C MET A 385 7.47 2.19 14.92
N ASN A 386 6.77 1.05 14.97
CA ASN A 386 5.39 0.92 14.50
C ASN A 386 4.38 1.59 15.43
N VAL A 387 4.68 1.61 16.73
CA VAL A 387 3.76 2.03 17.79
C VAL A 387 4.16 3.40 18.38
N GLU A 388 5.42 3.83 18.26
CA GLU A 388 5.89 5.13 18.76
C GLU A 388 5.11 6.35 18.27
N PRO A 389 4.60 6.43 17.02
CA PRO A 389 4.03 7.70 16.54
C PRO A 389 2.79 8.09 17.33
N ALA A 390 2.01 7.12 17.81
CA ALA A 390 0.83 7.36 18.63
C ALA A 390 1.23 7.88 20.03
N MET A 391 2.21 7.23 20.67
CA MET A 391 2.72 7.64 21.99
C MET A 391 3.27 9.07 21.94
N LEU A 392 4.16 9.33 20.98
CA LEU A 392 4.78 10.64 20.84
C LEU A 392 3.76 11.72 20.48
N LEU A 393 2.75 11.41 19.66
CA LEU A 393 1.67 12.35 19.36
C LEU A 393 0.87 12.69 20.62
N MET A 394 0.51 11.69 21.43
CA MET A 394 -0.20 11.90 22.69
C MET A 394 0.60 12.75 23.67
N VAL A 395 1.87 12.43 23.92
CA VAL A 395 2.70 13.15 24.91
C VAL A 395 3.04 14.56 24.44
N ASN A 396 3.46 14.74 23.18
CA ASN A 396 3.88 16.06 22.68
C ASN A 396 2.70 17.01 22.43
N SER A 397 1.46 16.51 22.41
CA SER A 397 0.27 17.35 22.21
C SER A 397 -0.30 17.93 23.51
N ILE A 398 0.08 17.43 24.69
CA ILE A 398 -0.56 17.77 25.97
C ILE A 398 -0.61 19.29 26.21
N THR A 399 0.50 20.00 25.97
CA THR A 399 0.62 21.42 26.35
C THR A 399 -0.13 22.38 25.44
N GLN A 400 -0.22 22.09 24.14
CA GLN A 400 -0.80 23.00 23.14
C GLN A 400 -2.08 22.48 22.50
N TYR A 401 -2.29 21.16 22.50
CA TYR A 401 -3.35 20.46 21.78
C TYR A 401 -3.89 19.28 22.61
N ALA A 402 -4.16 19.49 23.91
CA ALA A 402 -4.59 18.45 24.85
C ALA A 402 -5.78 17.61 24.35
N GLU A 403 -6.68 18.21 23.55
CA GLU A 403 -7.80 17.51 22.90
C GLU A 403 -7.35 16.34 22.01
N ILE A 404 -6.21 16.47 21.32
CA ILE A 404 -5.65 15.36 20.53
C ILE A 404 -5.30 14.19 21.46
N THR A 405 -4.64 14.47 22.58
CA THR A 405 -4.30 13.45 23.59
C THR A 405 -5.56 12.80 24.17
N HIS A 406 -6.57 13.59 24.54
CA HIS A 406 -7.85 13.08 25.04
C HIS A 406 -8.51 12.12 24.06
N THR A 407 -8.72 12.58 22.82
CA THR A 407 -9.45 11.79 21.83
C THR A 407 -8.68 10.54 21.41
N LEU A 408 -7.35 10.54 21.45
CA LEU A 408 -6.54 9.36 21.20
C LEU A 408 -6.58 8.35 22.37
N MET A 409 -6.48 8.82 23.61
CA MET A 409 -6.60 7.96 24.79
C MET A 409 -8.00 7.33 24.89
N GLU A 410 -9.05 8.13 24.71
CA GLU A 410 -10.44 7.65 24.66
C GLU A 410 -10.62 6.57 23.59
N PHE A 411 -10.10 6.82 22.39
CA PHE A 411 -10.22 5.88 21.29
C PHE A 411 -9.42 4.60 21.53
N LEU A 412 -8.20 4.69 22.07
CA LEU A 412 -7.42 3.49 22.44
C LEU A 412 -8.21 2.62 23.42
N PHE A 413 -8.80 3.22 24.47
CA PHE A 413 -9.60 2.46 25.41
C PHE A 413 -10.87 1.89 24.80
N LEU A 414 -11.51 2.62 23.88
CA LEU A 414 -12.66 2.10 23.12
C LEU A 414 -12.25 0.84 22.34
N LEU A 415 -11.09 0.83 21.69
CA LEU A 415 -10.56 -0.33 20.98
C LEU A 415 -10.23 -1.48 21.92
N VAL A 416 -9.56 -1.21 23.03
CA VAL A 416 -9.19 -2.23 24.03
C VAL A 416 -10.44 -2.94 24.58
N ASP A 417 -11.51 -2.19 24.81
CA ASP A 417 -12.74 -2.73 25.38
C ASP A 417 -13.63 -3.42 24.33
N ASN A 418 -13.58 -3.01 23.05
CA ASN A 418 -14.62 -3.36 22.08
C ASN A 418 -14.14 -3.85 20.69
N TYR A 419 -12.84 -3.84 20.36
CA TYR A 419 -12.40 -4.19 19.00
C TYR A 419 -12.68 -5.67 18.66
N ASP A 420 -12.30 -6.59 19.54
CA ASP A 420 -12.70 -7.99 19.51
C ASP A 420 -12.92 -8.46 20.95
N ALA A 421 -14.20 -8.55 21.36
CA ALA A 421 -14.58 -8.90 22.72
C ALA A 421 -14.20 -10.35 23.09
N GLU A 422 -14.18 -11.27 22.12
CA GLU A 422 -13.82 -12.67 22.36
C GLU A 422 -12.30 -12.81 22.61
N ARG A 423 -11.50 -11.97 21.96
CA ARG A 423 -10.02 -11.98 22.04
C ARG A 423 -9.47 -10.79 22.81
N ARG A 424 -10.26 -10.24 23.73
CA ARG A 424 -9.89 -9.07 24.54
C ARG A 424 -8.55 -9.24 25.25
N GLU A 425 -8.22 -10.43 25.74
CA GLU A 425 -6.95 -10.70 26.42
C GLU A 425 -5.72 -10.45 25.52
N VAL A 426 -5.81 -10.81 24.24
CA VAL A 426 -4.75 -10.55 23.26
C VAL A 426 -4.57 -9.04 23.09
N ILE A 427 -5.68 -8.31 23.02
CA ILE A 427 -5.69 -6.85 22.83
C ILE A 427 -5.11 -6.11 24.04
N VAL A 428 -5.55 -6.47 25.24
CA VAL A 428 -5.04 -5.90 26.50
C VAL A 428 -3.55 -6.14 26.61
N ARG A 429 -3.09 -7.37 26.35
CA ARG A 429 -1.67 -7.73 26.39
C ARG A 429 -0.84 -6.94 25.38
N GLY A 430 -1.31 -6.81 24.14
CA GLY A 430 -0.64 -6.03 23.11
C GLY A 430 -0.49 -4.57 23.53
N ALA A 431 -1.59 -3.93 23.97
CA ALA A 431 -1.57 -2.54 24.39
C ALA A 431 -0.65 -2.31 25.61
N LEU A 432 -0.68 -3.20 26.62
CA LEU A 432 0.25 -3.15 27.76
C LEU A 432 1.70 -3.30 27.34
N SER A 433 1.99 -4.27 26.45
CA SER A 433 3.35 -4.47 25.92
C SER A 433 3.83 -3.26 25.12
N ALA A 434 2.94 -2.58 24.40
CA ALA A 434 3.25 -1.35 23.68
C ALA A 434 3.59 -0.21 24.67
N PHE A 435 2.82 -0.02 25.73
CA PHE A 435 3.15 0.97 26.77
C PHE A 435 4.50 0.68 27.44
N ASP A 436 4.74 -0.57 27.82
CA ASP A 436 5.96 -1.02 28.49
C ASP A 436 7.20 -0.80 27.62
N VAL A 437 7.17 -1.21 26.35
CA VAL A 437 8.33 -1.05 25.44
C VAL A 437 8.65 0.42 25.18
N MET A 438 7.65 1.31 25.15
CA MET A 438 7.87 2.76 24.95
C MET A 438 8.72 3.37 26.07
N VAL A 439 8.48 2.95 27.31
CA VAL A 439 9.26 3.42 28.47
C VAL A 439 10.61 2.70 28.51
N ARG A 440 10.63 1.37 28.40
CA ARG A 440 11.88 0.58 28.49
C ARG A 440 12.91 0.95 27.43
N ARG A 441 12.49 1.27 26.20
CA ARG A 441 13.38 1.71 25.12
C ARG A 441 13.63 3.22 25.10
N GLY A 442 13.09 3.97 26.07
CA GLY A 442 13.32 5.40 26.22
C GLY A 442 12.70 6.26 25.11
N VAL A 443 11.66 5.77 24.43
CA VAL A 443 10.86 6.60 23.49
C VAL A 443 10.22 7.75 24.26
N VAL A 444 9.74 7.46 25.47
CA VAL A 444 9.34 8.44 26.48
C VAL A 444 10.03 8.11 27.79
N SER A 445 10.37 9.13 28.59
CA SER A 445 11.06 8.94 29.88
C SER A 445 10.19 8.26 30.92
N SER A 446 8.89 8.57 30.94
CA SER A 446 7.89 7.97 31.82
C SER A 446 6.49 8.19 31.25
N LEU A 447 5.49 7.51 31.81
CA LEU A 447 4.07 7.72 31.50
C LEU A 447 3.44 8.84 32.36
N GLU A 448 4.22 9.48 33.24
CA GLU A 448 3.77 10.54 34.13
C GLU A 448 3.05 11.70 33.39
N PRO A 449 3.51 12.15 32.20
CA PRO A 449 2.78 13.18 31.46
C PRO A 449 1.33 12.78 31.16
N LEU A 450 1.05 11.49 30.94
CA LEU A 450 -0.29 10.98 30.64
C LEU A 450 -1.10 10.68 31.91
N THR A 451 -0.46 10.26 33.00
CA THR A 451 -1.16 9.86 34.24
C THR A 451 -1.37 11.02 35.22
N SER A 452 -0.56 12.07 35.14
CA SER A 452 -0.51 13.12 36.18
C SER A 452 -0.88 14.51 35.67
N SER A 453 -0.81 14.78 34.36
CA SER A 453 -1.10 16.11 33.82
C SER A 453 -2.53 16.58 34.11
N GLU A 454 -2.67 17.77 34.69
CA GLU A 454 -3.98 18.39 34.95
C GLU A 454 -4.71 18.81 33.67
N LEU A 455 -3.99 18.92 32.55
CA LEU A 455 -4.58 19.17 31.24
C LEU A 455 -5.32 17.95 30.68
N ILE A 456 -5.14 16.77 31.32
CA ILE A 456 -5.81 15.53 30.96
C ILE A 456 -6.98 15.26 31.92
N SER A 457 -8.15 14.94 31.36
CA SER A 457 -9.35 14.58 32.11
C SER A 457 -9.06 13.54 33.22
N PRO A 458 -9.49 13.78 34.48
CA PRO A 458 -9.26 12.85 35.59
C PRO A 458 -9.69 11.41 35.28
N LEU A 459 -10.83 11.24 34.61
CA LEU A 459 -11.38 9.92 34.23
C LEU A 459 -10.40 9.14 33.34
N LEU A 460 -9.75 9.81 32.38
CA LEU A 460 -8.78 9.18 31.49
C LEU A 460 -7.48 8.84 32.20
N ARG A 461 -7.04 9.68 33.14
CA ARG A 461 -5.87 9.44 33.99
C ARG A 461 -6.07 8.23 34.90
N GLU A 462 -7.24 8.15 35.53
CA GLU A 462 -7.63 7.02 36.39
C GLU A 462 -7.76 5.73 35.57
N LYS A 463 -8.42 5.79 34.41
CA LYS A 463 -8.54 4.63 33.52
C LYS A 463 -7.17 4.12 33.06
N LEU A 464 -6.25 5.02 32.68
CA LEU A 464 -4.88 4.65 32.31
C LEU A 464 -4.11 4.03 33.48
N SER A 465 -4.16 4.64 34.66
CA SER A 465 -3.48 4.13 35.86
C SER A 465 -3.98 2.73 36.24
N SER A 466 -5.30 2.52 36.20
CA SER A 466 -5.94 1.22 36.43
C SER A 466 -5.52 0.20 35.38
N PHE A 467 -5.53 0.59 34.09
CA PHE A 467 -5.13 -0.27 32.98
C PHE A 467 -3.68 -0.75 33.15
N LEU A 468 -2.74 0.16 33.43
CA LEU A 468 -1.32 -0.18 33.62
C LEU A 468 -1.08 -1.05 34.86
N SER A 469 -1.85 -0.84 35.93
CA SER A 469 -1.75 -1.63 37.17
C SER A 469 -2.25 -3.07 37.02
N SER A 470 -3.08 -3.36 36.02
CA SER A 470 -3.52 -4.73 35.74
C SER A 470 -2.38 -5.67 35.32
N SER A 471 -1.24 -5.12 34.89
CA SER A 471 -0.02 -5.85 34.49
C SER A 471 0.77 -6.44 35.66
N SER A 472 0.70 -5.83 36.86
CA SER A 472 1.52 -6.23 38.01
C SER A 472 0.96 -7.40 38.83
N GLY A 473 -0.18 -7.98 38.42
CA GLY A 473 -0.88 -9.07 39.13
C GLY A 473 -0.60 -10.50 38.63
N GLY A 474 0.44 -10.73 37.84
CA GLY A 474 0.73 -12.05 37.24
C GLY A 474 1.36 -13.09 38.18
N VAL A 475 0.51 -13.93 38.78
CA VAL A 475 0.71 -15.36 39.15
C VAL A 475 2.06 -15.73 39.80
N SER A 476 2.10 -15.79 41.14
CA SER A 476 3.03 -16.64 41.87
C SER A 476 2.71 -18.11 41.56
N ILE A 477 3.56 -18.76 40.77
CA ILE A 477 3.59 -20.22 40.63
C ILE A 477 3.89 -20.78 42.03
N PRO A 478 3.02 -21.62 42.63
CA PRO A 478 3.38 -22.29 43.86
C PRO A 478 4.53 -23.25 43.54
N SER A 479 5.67 -23.02 44.16
CA SER A 479 6.75 -24.00 44.28
C SER A 479 6.17 -25.28 44.88
N GLN A 480 6.15 -26.36 44.10
CA GLN A 480 5.89 -27.70 44.64
C GLN A 480 7.09 -28.13 45.47
N GLU A 481 6.95 -28.06 46.79
CA GLU A 481 7.71 -28.88 47.74
C GLU A 481 6.87 -30.11 48.09
N GLU A 482 7.52 -31.26 47.93
CA GLU A 482 7.33 -32.60 48.51
C GLU A 482 6.02 -32.97 49.21
N GLU A 483 5.42 -34.09 48.75
CA GLU A 483 5.08 -35.16 49.70
C GLU A 483 5.27 -36.54 49.06
N SER A 484 5.75 -37.46 49.89
CA SER A 484 6.36 -38.74 49.54
C SER A 484 5.42 -39.91 49.85
N ALA A 485 5.70 -41.04 49.19
CA ALA A 485 5.39 -42.40 49.61
C ALA A 485 3.91 -42.83 49.73
N GLU A 486 3.51 -43.79 48.89
CA GLU A 486 3.03 -45.14 49.26
C GLU A 486 2.18 -45.73 48.13
N ASN A 487 2.70 -46.78 47.47
CA ASN A 487 2.05 -48.08 47.53
C ASN A 487 2.88 -49.16 46.83
N LYS A 488 3.26 -50.16 47.63
CA LYS A 488 3.60 -51.51 47.22
C LYS A 488 2.31 -52.22 46.80
N CYS A 489 2.27 -52.80 45.60
CA CYS A 489 2.09 -54.24 45.37
C CYS A 489 2.18 -54.54 43.88
#